data_AF-A0A962XB99-F1
#
_entry.id   AF-A0A962XB99-F1
#
_cell.length_a   1.000
_cell.length_b   1.000
_cell.length_c   1.000
_cell.angle_alpha   90.00
_cell.angle_beta   90.00
_cell.angle_gamma   90.00
#
_symmetry.space_group_name_H-M   'P 1'
#
loop_
_entity.id
_entity.type
_entity.pdbx_description
1 polymer ?
#
loop_
_entity_poly.entity_id
_entity_poly.type
_entity_poly.pdbx_seq_one_letter_code
_entity_poly.pdbx_strand_id
1 'polypeptide(L)'
;MRQYHDLSVRAFGPTGLPMTSNVHITRYQITAYSERDRLIAALKKVLKIKHTPPLHSNYDWFAFASDDPIQTSEPFYWQSIRRSFGFKGSPSEMCDVLRLACRLGRIGVGKDVAGQPAATTTMATYAKEFFSLDCNGFVGNYWGLSPEVHQSSWAVITPSTESLVLKKTAGGSYWNGWGMAAVKTLDYIPLTPRMAASEARSGDVLIVQKDGVSWSHIALVDHVSWVDNNQVNWRVVEYGQSTSEKNFNTAADNHIKTFRIIKLVQGPNKKLGVGYKDGNKFKYLFAAPNSPFPPATIGRCGVEAI
;
A
#
# COMPACT_ATOMS: atom_id res chain seq x y z
N MET A 1 6.14 13.08 -5.48
CA MET A 1 6.50 11.65 -5.49
C MET A 1 6.59 11.00 -4.09
N ARG A 2 6.47 11.73 -2.96
CA ARG A 2 6.56 11.17 -1.58
C ARG A 2 5.23 10.88 -0.87
N GLN A 3 4.10 11.08 -1.56
CA GLN A 3 2.74 10.97 -1.01
C GLN A 3 2.37 9.58 -0.46
N TYR A 4 3.19 8.55 -0.69
CA TYR A 4 2.96 7.20 -0.16
C TYR A 4 3.51 7.00 1.25
N HIS A 5 4.49 7.80 1.64
CA HIS A 5 5.03 7.78 2.98
C HIS A 5 4.44 8.93 3.79
N ASP A 6 4.28 10.11 3.19
CA ASP A 6 3.76 11.32 3.83
C ASP A 6 2.30 11.58 3.43
N LEU A 7 1.39 11.61 4.40
CA LEU A 7 -0.02 11.97 4.19
C LEU A 7 -0.35 13.23 4.98
N SER A 8 -1.01 14.20 4.35
CA SER A 8 -1.61 15.33 5.05
C SER A 8 -3.07 15.04 5.30
N VAL A 9 -3.50 15.07 6.56
CA VAL A 9 -4.86 14.69 6.96
C VAL A 9 -5.50 15.84 7.72
N ARG A 10 -6.70 16.21 7.27
CA ARG A 10 -7.64 17.05 8.00
C ARG A 10 -8.82 16.18 8.44
N ALA A 11 -9.09 16.19 9.74
CA ALA A 11 -10.14 15.42 10.37
C ALA A 11 -10.87 16.27 11.40
N PHE A 12 -11.93 15.70 11.98
CA PHE A 12 -12.70 16.33 13.04
C PHE A 12 -12.88 15.33 14.19
N GLY A 13 -12.72 15.81 15.42
CA GLY A 13 -12.93 15.02 16.62
C GLY A 13 -14.42 14.77 16.91
N PRO A 14 -14.74 14.04 17.99
CA PRO A 14 -16.12 13.71 18.35
C PRO A 14 -17.02 14.94 18.60
N THR A 15 -16.41 16.08 18.95
CA THR A 15 -17.09 17.36 19.22
C THR A 15 -17.15 18.29 18.01
N GLY A 16 -16.63 17.89 16.85
CA GLY A 16 -16.51 18.74 15.66
C GLY A 16 -15.30 19.67 15.65
N LEU A 17 -14.41 19.56 16.64
CA LEU A 17 -13.15 20.32 16.64
C LEU A 17 -12.22 19.80 15.53
N PRO A 18 -11.70 20.69 14.66
CA PRO A 18 -10.80 20.28 13.58
C PRO A 18 -9.45 19.82 14.13
N MET A 19 -8.89 18.81 13.48
CA MET A 19 -7.55 18.30 13.72
C MET A 19 -6.82 18.23 12.39
N THR A 20 -5.58 18.70 12.34
CA THR A 20 -4.72 18.57 11.16
C THR A 20 -3.39 17.95 11.56
N SER A 21 -2.86 17.06 10.73
CA SER A 21 -1.55 16.46 10.94
C SER A 21 -0.97 16.03 9.61
N ASN A 22 0.35 16.11 9.51
CA ASN A 22 1.09 15.30 8.57
C ASN A 22 1.45 13.99 9.28
N VAL A 23 1.23 12.86 8.62
CA VAL A 23 1.53 11.53 9.14
C VAL A 23 2.50 10.83 8.22
N HIS A 24 3.34 9.99 8.79
CA HIS A 24 4.35 9.24 8.06
C HIS A 24 4.17 7.74 8.28
N ILE A 25 3.87 6.99 7.21
CA ILE A 25 3.58 5.55 7.27
C ILE A 25 4.90 4.79 7.08
N THR A 26 5.32 4.05 8.12
CA THR A 26 6.63 3.35 8.12
C THR A 26 6.60 1.92 8.64
N ARG A 27 5.48 1.45 9.18
CA ARG A 27 5.43 0.16 9.85
C ARG A 27 5.36 -0.98 8.85
N TYR A 28 6.31 -1.91 8.95
CA TYR A 28 6.35 -3.17 8.20
C TYR A 28 6.00 -4.37 9.11
N GLN A 29 4.94 -4.26 9.94
CA GLN A 29 4.45 -5.34 10.79
C GLN A 29 2.91 -5.35 10.91
N ILE A 30 2.26 -6.48 10.68
CA ILE A 30 0.81 -6.66 10.95
C ILE A 30 0.60 -7.06 12.41
N THR A 31 0.36 -6.08 13.27
CA THR A 31 0.25 -6.32 14.73
C THR A 31 -0.89 -5.55 15.39
N ALA A 32 -1.63 -4.76 14.62
CA ALA A 32 -2.66 -3.85 15.13
C ALA A 32 -4.10 -4.37 14.93
N TYR A 33 -4.30 -5.69 14.88
CA TYR A 33 -5.63 -6.30 14.70
C TYR A 33 -6.60 -5.90 15.82
N SER A 34 -6.12 -5.82 17.06
CA SER A 34 -6.92 -5.43 18.21
C SER A 34 -7.44 -3.99 18.10
N GLU A 35 -6.60 -3.05 17.64
CA GLU A 35 -7.01 -1.66 17.46
C GLU A 35 -7.98 -1.50 16.28
N ARG A 36 -7.75 -2.23 15.18
CA ARG A 36 -8.73 -2.32 14.09
C ARG A 36 -10.10 -2.74 14.60
N ASP A 37 -10.15 -3.78 15.43
CA ASP A 37 -11.41 -4.33 15.95
C ASP A 37 -12.09 -3.37 16.94
N ARG A 38 -11.32 -2.61 17.73
CA ARG A 38 -11.83 -1.53 18.59
C ARG A 38 -12.42 -0.38 17.78
N LEU A 39 -11.74 0.06 16.73
CA LEU A 39 -12.24 1.08 15.82
C LEU A 39 -13.58 0.65 15.18
N ILE A 40 -13.66 -0.59 14.72
CA ILE A 40 -14.89 -1.18 14.17
C ILE A 40 -16.00 -1.22 15.24
N ALA A 41 -15.68 -1.60 16.48
CA ALA A 41 -16.67 -1.63 17.57
C ALA A 41 -17.23 -0.23 17.89
N ALA A 42 -16.36 0.78 17.95
CA ALA A 42 -16.76 2.18 18.15
C ALA A 42 -17.65 2.69 17.00
N LEU A 43 -17.28 2.37 15.76
CA LEU A 43 -18.05 2.72 14.57
C LEU A 43 -19.46 2.10 14.61
N LYS A 44 -19.56 0.80 14.90
CA LYS A 44 -20.85 0.10 15.02
C LYS A 44 -21.76 0.74 16.05
N LYS A 45 -21.20 1.19 17.18
CA LYS A 45 -21.96 1.86 18.24
C LYS A 45 -22.55 3.19 17.75
N VAL A 46 -21.74 4.03 17.09
CA VAL A 46 -22.19 5.33 16.58
C VAL A 46 -23.24 5.19 15.49
N LEU A 47 -23.02 4.26 14.56
CA LEU A 47 -23.95 4.01 13.45
C LEU A 47 -25.14 3.10 13.84
N LYS A 48 -25.22 2.65 15.10
CA LYS A 48 -26.23 1.71 15.60
C LYS A 48 -26.33 0.41 14.76
N ILE A 49 -25.19 -0.05 14.23
CA ILE A 49 -25.08 -1.24 13.40
C ILE A 49 -24.93 -2.48 14.29
N LYS A 50 -25.91 -3.39 14.23
CA LYS A 50 -25.90 -4.64 15.02
C LYS A 50 -24.90 -5.66 14.46
N HIS A 51 -24.87 -5.82 13.14
CA HIS A 51 -24.02 -6.79 12.45
C HIS A 51 -23.11 -6.09 11.45
N THR A 52 -21.82 -6.36 11.52
CA THR A 52 -20.89 -6.00 10.45
C THR A 52 -21.14 -6.95 9.28
N PRO A 53 -21.14 -6.44 8.03
CA PRO A 53 -21.21 -7.29 6.85
C PRO A 53 -20.20 -8.44 6.94
N PRO A 54 -20.57 -9.66 6.53
CA PRO A 54 -19.62 -10.76 6.47
C PRO A 54 -18.40 -10.32 5.71
N LEU A 55 -17.22 -10.71 6.20
CA LEU A 55 -15.95 -10.27 5.62
C LEU A 55 -15.89 -10.46 4.09
N HIS A 56 -16.64 -11.45 3.59
CA HIS A 56 -16.61 -12.03 2.25
C HIS A 56 -17.79 -11.74 1.34
N SER A 57 -18.82 -11.06 1.81
CA SER A 57 -19.97 -10.71 0.99
C SER A 57 -20.14 -9.20 1.03
N ASN A 58 -19.97 -8.59 -0.14
CA ASN A 58 -20.31 -7.22 -0.52
C ASN A 58 -19.33 -6.10 -0.13
N TYR A 59 -19.17 -5.19 -1.11
CA TYR A 59 -18.56 -3.87 -0.99
C TYR A 59 -19.52 -2.94 -0.24
N ASP A 60 -19.86 -3.34 0.98
CA ASP A 60 -20.74 -2.55 1.81
C ASP A 60 -19.98 -1.31 2.25
N TRP A 61 -20.68 -0.20 2.12
CA TRP A 61 -20.23 1.10 2.53
C TRP A 61 -21.09 1.57 3.71
N PHE A 62 -20.62 2.61 4.37
CA PHE A 62 -21.39 3.31 5.37
C PHE A 62 -21.13 4.80 5.25
N ALA A 63 -22.12 5.59 5.65
CA ALA A 63 -22.01 7.03 5.72
C ALA A 63 -22.50 7.48 7.09
N PHE A 64 -22.04 8.65 7.50
CA PHE A 64 -22.58 9.34 8.65
C PHE A 64 -23.74 10.23 8.21
N ALA A 65 -24.56 10.66 9.16
CA ALA A 65 -25.58 11.67 8.89
C ALA A 65 -24.93 12.99 8.43
N SER A 66 -25.67 13.82 7.69
CA SER A 66 -25.14 15.07 7.11
C SER A 66 -24.70 16.11 8.16
N ASP A 67 -25.24 16.04 9.36
CA ASP A 67 -24.91 16.88 10.51
C ASP A 67 -23.81 16.28 11.41
N ASP A 68 -23.29 15.11 11.05
CA ASP A 68 -22.27 14.45 11.84
C ASP A 68 -20.93 15.22 11.83
N PRO A 69 -20.23 15.31 12.98
CA PRO A 69 -18.95 16.01 13.10
C PRO A 69 -17.87 15.62 12.08
N ILE A 70 -17.91 14.42 11.50
CA ILE A 70 -16.93 13.99 10.51
C ILE A 70 -17.02 14.78 9.20
N GLN A 71 -18.18 15.39 8.92
CA GLN A 71 -18.44 16.31 7.79
C GLN A 71 -17.94 15.77 6.44
N THR A 72 -18.26 14.52 6.10
CA THR A 72 -17.91 13.92 4.80
C THR A 72 -19.16 13.72 3.95
N SER A 73 -19.12 14.14 2.68
CA SER A 73 -20.13 13.81 1.68
C SER A 73 -19.90 12.44 1.02
N GLU A 74 -18.73 11.84 1.27
CA GLU A 74 -18.32 10.58 0.66
C GLU A 74 -18.55 9.39 1.60
N PRO A 75 -18.96 8.23 1.05
CA PRO A 75 -19.11 6.99 1.81
C PRO A 75 -17.75 6.38 2.18
N PHE A 76 -17.70 5.74 3.34
CA PHE A 76 -16.56 4.94 3.80
C PHE A 76 -16.77 3.46 3.49
N TYR A 77 -15.69 2.75 3.20
CA TYR A 77 -15.72 1.31 2.95
C TYR A 77 -15.14 0.53 4.12
N TRP A 78 -15.81 -0.56 4.53
CA TRP A 78 -15.34 -1.44 5.61
C TRP A 78 -13.96 -2.04 5.31
N GLN A 79 -13.66 -2.27 4.04
CA GLN A 79 -12.39 -2.83 3.58
C GLN A 79 -11.22 -1.85 3.78
N SER A 80 -11.45 -0.54 3.71
CA SER A 80 -10.42 0.48 3.90
C SER A 80 -9.85 0.46 5.32
N ILE A 81 -10.71 0.25 6.32
CA ILE A 81 -10.30 0.03 7.71
C ILE A 81 -9.38 -1.19 7.82
N ARG A 82 -9.68 -2.27 7.11
CA ARG A 82 -8.90 -3.50 7.23
C ARG A 82 -7.55 -3.40 6.52
N ARG A 83 -7.52 -2.85 5.32
CA ARG A 83 -6.31 -2.70 4.50
C ARG A 83 -5.30 -1.75 5.14
N SER A 84 -5.76 -0.65 5.73
CA SER A 84 -4.88 0.33 6.40
C SER A 84 -4.09 -0.28 7.56
N PHE A 85 -4.64 -1.29 8.23
CA PHE A 85 -3.97 -2.04 9.30
C PHE A 85 -3.23 -3.28 8.80
N GLY A 86 -3.42 -3.69 7.54
CA GLY A 86 -3.04 -5.00 6.99
C GLY A 86 -2.11 -4.95 5.79
N PHE A 87 -1.21 -3.97 5.71
CA PHE A 87 -0.21 -3.76 4.64
C PHE A 87 -0.68 -3.24 3.28
N LYS A 88 -1.98 -3.14 3.05
CA LYS A 88 -2.53 -2.99 1.69
C LYS A 88 -3.32 -1.70 1.48
N GLY A 89 -3.41 -0.86 2.52
CA GLY A 89 -4.13 0.40 2.46
C GLY A 89 -3.45 1.37 1.51
N SER A 90 -4.23 2.03 0.67
CA SER A 90 -3.71 3.15 -0.11
C SER A 90 -3.66 4.44 0.72
N PRO A 91 -2.92 5.46 0.27
CA PRO A 91 -2.89 6.79 0.90
C PRO A 91 -4.28 7.34 1.27
N SER A 92 -5.22 7.31 0.33
CA SER A 92 -6.59 7.80 0.54
C SER A 92 -7.33 7.01 1.62
N GLU A 93 -7.20 5.68 1.59
CA GLU A 93 -7.83 4.82 2.60
C GLU A 93 -7.28 5.07 4.00
N MET A 94 -5.96 5.25 4.10
CA MET A 94 -5.31 5.59 5.36
C MET A 94 -5.78 6.96 5.88
N CYS A 95 -5.93 7.96 4.99
CA CYS A 95 -6.53 9.25 5.35
C CYS A 95 -7.94 9.09 5.90
N ASP A 96 -8.79 8.30 5.24
CA ASP A 96 -10.16 8.05 5.68
C ASP A 96 -10.22 7.32 7.02
N VAL A 97 -9.36 6.33 7.23
CA VAL A 97 -9.28 5.62 8.51
C VAL A 97 -8.78 6.52 9.63
N LEU A 98 -7.89 7.48 9.35
CA LEU A 98 -7.49 8.50 10.33
C LEU A 98 -8.65 9.45 10.65
N ARG A 99 -9.42 9.87 9.65
CA ARG A 99 -10.64 10.67 9.85
C ARG A 99 -11.64 9.94 10.75
N LEU A 100 -11.85 8.65 10.49
CA LEU A 100 -12.70 7.78 11.33
C LEU A 100 -12.14 7.67 12.76
N ALA A 101 -10.84 7.43 12.94
CA ALA A 101 -10.23 7.30 14.25
C ALA A 101 -10.34 8.59 15.08
N CYS A 102 -10.17 9.76 14.44
CA CYS A 102 -10.43 11.06 15.05
C CYS A 102 -11.91 11.21 15.43
N ARG A 103 -12.83 10.99 14.49
CA ARG A 103 -14.27 11.12 14.72
C ARG A 103 -14.77 10.25 15.88
N LEU A 104 -14.23 9.04 15.97
CA LEU A 104 -14.63 8.06 16.98
C LEU A 104 -13.91 8.28 18.31
N GLY A 105 -12.95 9.21 18.40
CA GLY A 105 -12.20 9.51 19.62
C GLY A 105 -11.15 8.46 19.97
N ARG A 106 -10.74 7.62 19.01
CA ARG A 106 -9.57 6.73 19.17
C ARG A 106 -8.27 7.53 19.24
N ILE A 107 -8.26 8.73 18.63
CA ILE A 107 -7.16 9.69 18.65
C ILE A 107 -7.58 10.89 19.49
N GLY A 108 -6.82 11.20 20.54
CA GLY A 108 -7.08 12.33 21.44
C GLY A 108 -6.91 11.96 22.90
N VAL A 109 -7.55 12.73 23.79
CA VAL A 109 -7.49 12.55 25.24
C VAL A 109 -8.81 11.97 25.74
N GLY A 110 -8.75 11.09 26.74
CA GLY A 110 -9.93 10.57 27.42
C GLY A 110 -10.45 9.28 26.81
N LYS A 111 -11.76 9.25 26.55
CA LYS A 111 -12.47 8.05 26.07
C LYS A 111 -13.04 8.28 24.69
N ASP A 112 -13.03 7.22 23.88
CA ASP A 112 -13.70 7.15 22.60
C ASP A 112 -15.23 7.13 22.78
N VAL A 113 -15.96 7.21 21.67
CA VAL A 113 -17.44 7.15 21.65
C VAL A 113 -18.00 5.84 22.21
N ALA A 114 -17.19 4.78 22.28
CA ALA A 114 -17.54 3.51 22.91
C ALA A 114 -17.32 3.50 24.43
N GLY A 115 -16.61 4.49 24.99
CA GLY A 115 -16.23 4.55 26.40
C GLY A 115 -14.89 3.89 26.71
N GLN A 116 -14.16 3.44 25.68
CA GLN A 116 -12.81 2.88 25.82
C GLN A 116 -11.78 4.01 25.86
N PRO A 117 -10.64 3.86 26.56
CA PRO A 117 -9.55 4.81 26.49
C PRO A 117 -9.11 5.05 25.03
N ALA A 118 -8.78 6.31 24.70
CA ALA A 118 -8.13 6.64 23.44
C ALA A 118 -6.85 5.79 23.26
N ALA A 119 -6.57 5.40 22.02
CA ALA A 119 -5.39 4.60 21.70
C ALA A 119 -4.11 5.42 21.82
N THR A 120 -4.17 6.68 21.38
CA THR A 120 -3.03 7.59 21.32
C THR A 120 -3.49 9.03 21.21
N THR A 121 -2.58 9.96 21.49
CA THR A 121 -2.90 11.39 21.58
C THR A 121 -2.93 12.08 20.21
N THR A 122 -2.13 11.63 19.23
CA THR A 122 -1.96 12.35 17.95
C THR A 122 -2.14 11.45 16.73
N MET A 123 -2.53 12.03 15.58
CA MET A 123 -2.68 11.29 14.32
C MET A 123 -1.36 10.68 13.84
N ALA A 124 -0.25 11.40 13.97
CA ALA A 124 1.07 10.90 13.60
C ALA A 124 1.45 9.65 14.40
N THR A 125 1.24 9.69 15.72
CA THR A 125 1.49 8.53 16.59
C THR A 125 0.56 7.37 16.26
N TYR A 126 -0.73 7.64 16.02
CA TYR A 126 -1.70 6.62 15.62
C TYR A 126 -1.30 5.89 14.33
N ALA A 127 -0.97 6.65 13.28
CA ALA A 127 -0.57 6.08 12.01
C ALA A 127 0.71 5.24 12.15
N LYS A 128 1.72 5.76 12.86
CA LYS A 128 2.98 5.05 13.13
C LYS A 128 2.77 3.74 13.89
N GLU A 129 1.86 3.74 14.87
CA GLU A 129 1.60 2.58 15.71
C GLU A 129 0.72 1.54 15.00
N PHE A 130 -0.29 1.96 14.25
CA PHE A 130 -1.35 1.05 13.85
C PHE A 130 -1.46 0.82 12.33
N PHE A 131 -0.97 1.73 11.50
CA PHE A 131 -0.99 1.53 10.05
C PHE A 131 0.25 0.79 9.60
N SER A 132 0.08 0.00 8.55
CA SER A 132 1.16 -0.78 7.98
C SER A 132 1.07 -0.79 6.45
N LEU A 133 2.24 -0.82 5.82
CA LEU A 133 2.38 -0.96 4.37
C LEU A 133 3.50 -1.95 4.08
N ASP A 134 3.31 -2.87 3.15
CA ASP A 134 4.39 -3.74 2.67
C ASP A 134 4.93 -3.29 1.31
N CYS A 135 5.96 -3.96 0.80
CA CYS A 135 6.60 -3.58 -0.46
C CYS A 135 5.64 -3.68 -1.66
N ASN A 136 4.75 -4.68 -1.65
CA ASN A 136 3.70 -4.82 -2.68
C ASN A 136 2.63 -3.74 -2.53
N GLY A 137 2.23 -3.41 -1.31
CA GLY A 137 1.34 -2.30 -0.99
C GLY A 137 1.88 -0.99 -1.52
N PHE A 138 3.15 -0.71 -1.25
CA PHE A 138 3.83 0.49 -1.73
C PHE A 138 3.87 0.56 -3.27
N VAL A 139 4.47 -0.41 -3.94
CA VAL A 139 4.65 -0.37 -5.41
C VAL A 139 3.33 -0.50 -6.14
N GLY A 140 2.43 -1.36 -5.65
CA GLY A 140 1.08 -1.51 -6.20
C GLY A 140 0.31 -0.20 -6.11
N ASN A 141 0.24 0.42 -4.92
CA ASN A 141 -0.42 1.71 -4.79
C ASN A 141 0.28 2.80 -5.61
N TYR A 142 1.59 2.76 -5.79
CA TYR A 142 2.30 3.74 -6.64
C TYR A 142 1.81 3.74 -8.09
N TRP A 143 1.70 2.55 -8.67
CA TRP A 143 1.42 2.39 -10.09
C TRP A 143 -0.04 2.06 -10.41
N GLY A 144 -0.93 2.05 -9.42
CA GLY A 144 -2.30 1.58 -9.62
C GLY A 144 -2.39 0.06 -9.84
N LEU A 145 -1.40 -0.69 -9.32
CA LEU A 145 -1.39 -2.14 -9.33
C LEU A 145 -2.05 -2.77 -8.12
N SER A 146 -2.68 -3.93 -8.33
CA SER A 146 -3.30 -4.67 -7.23
C SER A 146 -2.23 -5.09 -6.22
N PRO A 147 -2.23 -4.51 -5.00
CA PRO A 147 -1.21 -4.81 -3.99
C PRO A 147 -1.34 -6.23 -3.41
N GLU A 148 -2.43 -6.93 -3.74
CA GLU A 148 -2.71 -8.33 -3.37
C GLU A 148 -1.95 -9.33 -4.21
N VAL A 149 -1.47 -8.91 -5.38
CA VAL A 149 -0.73 -9.79 -6.26
C VAL A 149 0.66 -9.98 -5.68
N HIS A 150 1.08 -11.24 -5.61
CA HIS A 150 2.44 -11.58 -5.20
C HIS A 150 3.43 -11.04 -6.23
N GLN A 151 4.57 -10.51 -5.78
CA GLN A 151 5.54 -9.81 -6.63
C GLN A 151 6.09 -10.67 -7.76
N SER A 152 6.11 -12.00 -7.58
CA SER A 152 6.47 -12.92 -8.66
C SER A 152 5.57 -12.82 -9.86
N SER A 153 4.27 -12.60 -9.63
CA SER A 153 3.26 -12.55 -10.69
C SER A 153 3.41 -11.30 -11.55
N TRP A 154 3.84 -10.18 -10.95
CA TRP A 154 4.24 -8.98 -11.71
C TRP A 154 5.46 -9.23 -12.59
N ALA A 155 6.40 -10.08 -12.16
CA ALA A 155 7.56 -10.42 -12.99
C ALA A 155 7.23 -11.45 -14.09
N VAL A 156 6.43 -12.48 -13.75
CA VAL A 156 6.10 -13.62 -14.62
C VAL A 156 4.73 -14.18 -14.24
N ILE A 157 3.87 -14.40 -15.24
CA ILE A 157 2.69 -15.26 -15.08
C ILE A 157 3.00 -16.67 -15.62
N THR A 158 2.94 -17.66 -14.73
CA THR A 158 2.94 -19.10 -15.06
C THR A 158 1.55 -19.68 -14.81
N PRO A 159 1.17 -20.80 -15.45
CA PRO A 159 -0.12 -21.47 -15.17
C PRO A 159 -0.33 -21.80 -13.68
N SER A 160 0.76 -22.12 -12.96
CA SER A 160 0.71 -22.37 -11.52
C SER A 160 0.53 -21.08 -10.70
N THR A 161 1.18 -19.98 -11.08
CA THR A 161 0.97 -18.68 -10.42
C THR A 161 -0.37 -18.06 -10.78
N GLU A 162 -0.87 -18.23 -12.01
CA GLU A 162 -2.21 -17.85 -12.43
C GLU A 162 -3.25 -18.63 -11.64
N SER A 163 -3.09 -19.96 -11.56
CA SER A 163 -3.91 -20.81 -10.71
C SER A 163 -3.81 -20.43 -9.23
N LEU A 164 -2.66 -19.98 -8.72
CA LEU A 164 -2.51 -19.49 -7.34
C LEU A 164 -3.19 -18.14 -7.12
N VAL A 165 -3.01 -17.22 -8.08
CA VAL A 165 -3.62 -15.90 -8.15
C VAL A 165 -5.14 -16.03 -8.22
N LEU A 166 -5.68 -17.04 -8.90
CA LEU A 166 -7.10 -17.36 -8.97
C LEU A 166 -7.58 -18.25 -7.80
N LYS A 167 -6.77 -19.19 -7.30
CA LYS A 167 -7.15 -20.12 -6.19
C LYS A 167 -7.21 -19.40 -4.85
N LYS A 168 -6.30 -18.45 -4.57
CA LYS A 168 -6.41 -17.54 -3.41
C LYS A 168 -7.66 -16.66 -3.46
N THR A 169 -8.37 -16.63 -4.59
CA THR A 169 -9.60 -15.86 -4.77
C THR A 169 -10.86 -16.72 -4.71
N ALA A 170 -10.74 -18.05 -4.83
CA ALA A 170 -11.85 -19.01 -4.83
C ALA A 170 -12.03 -19.77 -3.49
N GLY A 171 -11.02 -19.82 -2.63
CA GLY A 171 -11.15 -20.52 -1.34
C GLY A 171 -9.94 -20.34 -0.43
N GLY A 172 -10.10 -19.54 0.63
CA GLY A 172 -9.08 -19.36 1.65
C GLY A 172 -9.51 -18.35 2.71
N SER A 173 -9.12 -18.60 3.96
CA SER A 173 -9.36 -17.77 5.16
C SER A 173 -8.69 -16.37 5.12
N TYR A 174 -8.23 -15.92 3.96
CA TYR A 174 -7.65 -14.61 3.70
C TYR A 174 -8.31 -14.02 2.44
N TRP A 175 -9.13 -12.99 2.66
CA TRP A 175 -9.59 -11.99 1.67
C TRP A 175 -10.19 -12.52 0.34
N ASN A 176 -11.45 -12.92 0.46
CA ASN A 176 -12.53 -12.99 -0.54
C ASN A 176 -12.51 -12.00 -1.73
N GLY A 177 -13.32 -12.33 -2.76
CA GLY A 177 -14.04 -11.45 -3.71
C GLY A 177 -13.30 -10.29 -4.39
N TRP A 178 -12.78 -9.34 -3.60
CA TRP A 178 -11.96 -8.23 -4.06
C TRP A 178 -10.56 -8.68 -4.50
N GLY A 179 -9.93 -9.66 -3.85
CA GLY A 179 -8.72 -10.27 -4.39
C GLY A 179 -8.96 -10.77 -5.81
N MET A 180 -10.12 -11.38 -6.05
CA MET A 180 -10.55 -11.83 -7.39
C MET A 180 -10.77 -10.67 -8.37
N ALA A 181 -11.52 -9.64 -7.96
CA ALA A 181 -11.83 -8.49 -8.81
C ALA A 181 -10.58 -7.67 -9.14
N ALA A 182 -9.71 -7.45 -8.15
CA ALA A 182 -8.44 -6.78 -8.32
C ALA A 182 -7.50 -7.57 -9.22
N VAL A 183 -7.52 -8.91 -9.15
CA VAL A 183 -6.78 -9.80 -10.05
C VAL A 183 -7.32 -9.78 -11.48
N LYS A 184 -8.65 -9.81 -11.66
CA LYS A 184 -9.30 -9.89 -12.97
C LYS A 184 -9.29 -8.59 -13.77
N THR A 185 -8.78 -7.50 -13.20
CA THR A 185 -8.76 -6.16 -13.83
C THR A 185 -7.34 -5.69 -14.18
N LEU A 186 -6.38 -6.63 -14.30
CA LEU A 186 -4.96 -6.33 -14.46
C LEU A 186 -4.53 -6.47 -15.91
N ASP A 187 -4.50 -5.35 -16.65
CA ASP A 187 -4.15 -5.35 -18.08
C ASP A 187 -2.63 -5.40 -18.35
N TYR A 188 -1.79 -5.31 -17.32
CA TYR A 188 -0.33 -5.10 -17.45
C TYR A 188 0.51 -6.17 -16.74
N ILE A 189 -0.08 -7.30 -16.36
CA ILE A 189 0.66 -8.41 -15.71
C ILE A 189 0.87 -9.55 -16.71
N PRO A 190 2.11 -10.03 -16.92
CA PRO A 190 3.34 -9.57 -16.26
C PRO A 190 3.77 -8.19 -16.78
N LEU A 191 4.48 -7.45 -15.92
CA LEU A 191 5.11 -6.19 -16.31
C LEU A 191 6.12 -6.44 -17.43
N THR A 192 6.29 -5.45 -18.30
CA THR A 192 7.24 -5.55 -19.42
C THR A 192 8.68 -5.48 -18.89
N PRO A 193 9.52 -6.50 -19.08
CA PRO A 193 10.93 -6.44 -18.67
C PRO A 193 11.68 -5.41 -19.53
N ARG A 194 12.65 -4.71 -18.93
CA ARG A 194 13.64 -3.93 -19.69
C ARG A 194 14.64 -4.91 -20.29
N MET A 195 14.74 -4.97 -21.61
CA MET A 195 15.59 -5.90 -22.35
C MET A 195 17.00 -5.35 -22.60
N ALA A 196 17.16 -4.03 -22.57
CA ALA A 196 18.46 -3.38 -22.66
C ALA A 196 18.66 -2.38 -21.51
N ALA A 197 19.92 -2.18 -21.12
CA ALA A 197 20.28 -1.19 -20.09
C ALA A 197 19.69 0.19 -20.46
N SER A 198 19.89 0.63 -21.70
CA SER A 198 19.46 1.93 -22.23
C SER A 198 17.97 2.24 -22.08
N GLU A 199 17.14 1.24 -21.78
CA GLU A 199 15.71 1.40 -21.53
C GLU A 199 15.37 1.76 -20.09
N ALA A 200 16.33 1.73 -19.16
CA ALA A 200 16.09 2.06 -17.76
C ALA A 200 15.60 3.51 -17.59
N ARG A 201 14.52 3.71 -16.83
CA ARG A 201 13.93 5.02 -16.57
C ARG A 201 13.53 5.17 -15.10
N SER A 202 13.45 6.42 -14.64
CA SER A 202 12.75 6.73 -13.40
C SER A 202 11.29 6.25 -13.50
N GLY A 203 10.81 5.65 -12.44
CA GLY A 203 9.53 4.98 -12.34
C GLY A 203 9.57 3.46 -12.59
N ASP A 204 10.62 2.94 -13.19
CA ASP A 204 10.73 1.50 -13.39
C ASP A 204 10.66 0.72 -12.07
N VAL A 205 10.18 -0.51 -12.16
CA VAL A 205 9.94 -1.40 -11.02
C VAL A 205 11.09 -2.40 -10.91
N LEU A 206 11.66 -2.53 -9.72
CA LEU A 206 12.67 -3.54 -9.41
C LEU A 206 12.03 -4.72 -8.70
N ILE A 207 12.09 -5.92 -9.28
CA ILE A 207 11.63 -7.15 -8.64
C ILE A 207 12.83 -8.05 -8.34
N VAL A 208 12.91 -8.50 -7.08
CA VAL A 208 14.11 -9.15 -6.54
C VAL A 208 13.93 -10.66 -6.49
N GLN A 209 14.77 -11.37 -7.24
CA GLN A 209 14.91 -12.82 -7.18
C GLN A 209 16.14 -13.18 -6.34
N LYS A 210 15.92 -13.91 -5.26
CA LYS A 210 16.93 -14.43 -4.34
C LYS A 210 17.26 -15.88 -4.70
N ASP A 211 18.53 -16.25 -4.63
CA ASP A 211 19.02 -17.62 -4.83
C ASP A 211 18.63 -18.20 -6.21
N GLY A 212 18.34 -17.33 -7.19
CA GLY A 212 17.94 -17.69 -8.56
C GLY A 212 16.52 -18.27 -8.69
N VAL A 213 15.81 -18.49 -7.59
CA VAL A 213 14.49 -19.16 -7.61
C VAL A 213 13.41 -18.42 -6.82
N SER A 214 13.74 -17.79 -5.69
CA SER A 214 12.75 -17.25 -4.75
C SER A 214 12.54 -15.75 -4.94
N TRP A 215 11.30 -15.33 -5.17
CA TRP A 215 10.95 -13.91 -5.23
C TRP A 215 10.85 -13.32 -3.83
N SER A 216 11.60 -12.25 -3.55
CA SER A 216 11.81 -11.79 -2.17
C SER A 216 11.40 -10.35 -1.90
N HIS A 217 11.37 -9.48 -2.91
CA HIS A 217 11.12 -8.05 -2.69
C HIS A 217 10.73 -7.33 -3.98
N ILE A 218 10.20 -6.12 -3.81
CA ILE A 218 9.90 -5.18 -4.89
C ILE A 218 10.17 -3.73 -4.47
N ALA A 219 10.64 -2.90 -5.39
CA ALA A 219 10.98 -1.50 -5.17
C ALA A 219 10.72 -0.64 -6.41
N LEU A 220 10.80 0.68 -6.24
CA LEU A 220 10.68 1.66 -7.31
C LEU A 220 12.01 2.33 -7.59
N VAL A 221 12.34 2.52 -8.87
CA VAL A 221 13.42 3.39 -9.29
C VAL A 221 12.91 4.82 -9.25
N ASP A 222 13.35 5.61 -8.28
CA ASP A 222 12.89 6.99 -8.12
C ASP A 222 13.66 7.97 -9.03
N HIS A 223 14.94 7.67 -9.29
CA HIS A 223 15.78 8.50 -10.16
C HIS A 223 16.80 7.66 -10.92
N VAL A 224 17.03 7.98 -12.19
CA VAL A 224 18.09 7.40 -13.04
C VAL A 224 18.86 8.51 -13.74
N SER A 225 20.19 8.42 -13.71
CA SER A 225 21.09 9.20 -14.56
C SER A 225 22.14 8.28 -15.18
N TRP A 226 22.45 8.49 -16.45
CA TRP A 226 23.38 7.66 -17.20
C TRP A 226 24.83 8.09 -16.92
N VAL A 227 25.67 7.12 -16.56
CA VAL A 227 27.12 7.31 -16.39
C VAL A 227 27.86 6.82 -17.64
N ASP A 228 27.40 5.70 -18.20
CA ASP A 228 27.93 5.07 -19.42
C ASP A 228 26.84 4.13 -20.00
N ASN A 229 27.03 3.56 -21.20
CA ASN A 229 26.06 2.76 -21.96
C ASN A 229 25.33 1.66 -21.16
N ASN A 230 25.96 1.10 -20.12
CA ASN A 230 25.37 0.09 -19.23
C ASN A 230 25.51 0.42 -17.73
N GLN A 231 25.89 1.66 -17.39
CA GLN A 231 26.04 2.09 -16.01
C GLN A 231 25.13 3.26 -15.72
N VAL A 232 24.36 3.13 -14.64
CA VAL A 232 23.48 4.18 -14.16
C VAL A 232 23.86 4.57 -12.75
N ASN A 233 23.83 5.87 -12.47
CA ASN A 233 23.74 6.38 -11.13
C ASN A 233 22.26 6.61 -10.82
N TRP A 234 21.74 5.87 -9.86
CA TRP A 234 20.30 5.84 -9.60
C TRP A 234 19.96 5.86 -8.11
N ARG A 235 18.68 6.09 -7.83
CA ARG A 235 18.10 6.03 -6.49
C ARG A 235 16.88 5.14 -6.53
N VAL A 236 16.76 4.29 -5.52
CA VAL A 236 15.64 3.36 -5.36
C VAL A 236 14.90 3.71 -4.08
N VAL A 237 13.58 3.69 -4.15
CA VAL A 237 12.69 3.78 -2.99
C VAL A 237 12.07 2.40 -2.79
N GLU A 238 12.21 1.87 -1.59
CA GLU A 238 11.70 0.57 -1.23
C GLU A 238 11.04 0.62 0.15
N TYR A 239 9.99 -0.17 0.33
CA TYR A 239 9.33 -0.26 1.60
C TYR A 239 9.82 -1.50 2.34
N GLY A 240 10.49 -1.33 3.47
CA GLY A 240 11.15 -2.40 4.22
C GLY A 240 11.37 -2.01 5.66
N GLN A 241 11.72 -2.95 6.54
CA GLN A 241 11.88 -2.66 7.96
C GLN A 241 12.92 -1.57 8.24
N SER A 242 12.55 -0.64 9.12
CA SER A 242 13.43 0.19 9.99
C SER A 242 13.74 1.63 9.54
N THR A 243 12.79 2.57 9.67
CA THR A 243 13.13 3.99 9.84
C THR A 243 12.54 4.53 11.15
N SER A 244 13.37 5.20 11.97
CA SER A 244 12.91 5.90 13.17
C SER A 244 12.38 7.29 12.82
N GLU A 245 11.42 7.80 13.59
CA GLU A 245 10.79 9.12 13.39
C GLU A 245 11.76 10.29 13.34
N LYS A 246 12.87 10.20 14.07
CA LYS A 246 13.90 11.24 14.09
C LYS A 246 14.67 11.34 12.77
N ASN A 247 14.59 10.32 11.92
CA ASN A 247 15.37 10.21 10.68
C ASN A 247 14.50 10.37 9.43
N PHE A 248 13.22 10.73 9.57
CA PHE A 248 12.31 10.92 8.44
C PHE A 248 12.82 11.98 7.46
N ASN A 249 12.73 11.69 6.16
CA ASN A 249 13.20 12.58 5.09
C ASN A 249 14.69 12.98 5.20
N THR A 250 15.47 12.27 6.02
CA THR A 250 16.92 12.41 6.10
C THR A 250 17.62 11.31 5.32
N ALA A 251 18.94 11.40 5.18
CA ALA A 251 19.75 10.32 4.60
C ALA A 251 19.71 9.00 5.43
N ALA A 252 19.23 9.05 6.68
CA ALA A 252 19.05 7.89 7.54
C ALA A 252 17.64 7.28 7.43
N ASP A 253 16.81 7.77 6.52
CA ASP A 253 15.55 7.11 6.14
C ASP A 253 15.86 5.91 5.24
N ASN A 254 15.73 4.71 5.80
CA ASN A 254 16.12 3.47 5.12
C ASN A 254 15.18 3.08 3.97
N HIS A 255 14.06 3.77 3.78
CA HIS A 255 13.17 3.56 2.63
C HIS A 255 13.71 4.22 1.36
N ILE A 256 14.49 5.29 1.50
CA ILE A 256 15.11 5.99 0.37
C ILE A 256 16.59 5.62 0.35
N LYS A 257 16.99 4.78 -0.60
CA LYS A 257 18.40 4.41 -0.72
C LYS A 257 19.23 5.61 -1.16
N THR A 258 20.48 5.65 -0.73
CA THR A 258 21.44 6.61 -1.27
C THR A 258 21.62 6.37 -2.77
N PHE A 259 22.05 7.40 -3.49
CA PHE A 259 22.49 7.23 -4.87
C PHE A 259 23.58 6.17 -4.97
N ARG A 260 23.48 5.31 -5.98
CA ARG A 260 24.43 4.24 -6.25
C ARG A 260 24.70 4.14 -7.74
N ILE A 261 25.99 4.01 -8.08
CA ILE A 261 26.41 3.62 -9.42
C ILE A 261 26.29 2.10 -9.51
N ILE A 262 25.56 1.64 -10.51
CA ILE A 262 25.35 0.22 -10.77
C ILE A 262 25.54 -0.09 -12.25
N LYS A 263 26.06 -1.28 -12.53
CA LYS A 263 26.13 -1.82 -13.88
C LYS A 263 24.90 -2.68 -14.15
N LEU A 264 24.10 -2.28 -15.13
CA LEU A 264 22.97 -3.05 -15.63
C LEU A 264 23.48 -4.12 -16.59
N VAL A 265 23.11 -5.36 -16.33
CA VAL A 265 23.54 -6.53 -17.09
C VAL A 265 22.35 -7.43 -17.39
N GLN A 266 22.48 -8.26 -18.42
CA GLN A 266 21.52 -9.32 -18.69
C GLN A 266 21.43 -10.25 -17.47
N GLY A 267 20.20 -10.50 -17.00
CA GLY A 267 20.00 -11.39 -15.87
C GLY A 267 20.12 -12.87 -16.21
N PRO A 268 20.29 -13.73 -15.19
CA PRO A 268 20.39 -15.19 -15.36
C PRO A 268 19.21 -15.77 -16.16
N ASN A 269 17.99 -15.30 -15.89
CA ASN A 269 16.85 -15.58 -16.73
C ASN A 269 16.75 -14.51 -17.82
N LYS A 270 17.20 -14.85 -19.04
CA LYS A 270 17.25 -13.93 -20.17
C LYS A 270 15.90 -13.32 -20.54
N LYS A 271 14.79 -14.04 -20.28
CA LYS A 271 13.42 -13.56 -20.57
C LYS A 271 12.98 -12.41 -19.67
N LEU A 272 13.64 -12.23 -18.52
CA LEU A 272 13.35 -11.15 -17.58
C LEU A 272 14.23 -9.91 -17.83
N GLY A 273 15.02 -9.93 -18.90
CA GLY A 273 15.79 -8.78 -19.32
C GLY A 273 16.96 -8.46 -18.40
N VAL A 274 17.20 -7.16 -18.22
CA VAL A 274 18.35 -6.61 -17.51
C VAL A 274 18.04 -6.29 -16.06
N GLY A 275 19.11 -6.16 -15.28
CA GLY A 275 19.06 -5.80 -13.88
C GLY A 275 20.46 -5.73 -13.31
N TYR A 276 20.58 -5.94 -12.00
CA TYR A 276 21.89 -5.97 -11.35
C TYR A 276 21.94 -7.03 -10.24
N LYS A 277 23.16 -7.51 -10.00
CA LYS A 277 23.45 -8.47 -8.93
C LYS A 277 23.73 -7.74 -7.62
N ASP A 278 23.19 -8.27 -6.52
CA ASP A 278 23.39 -7.78 -5.16
C ASP A 278 23.52 -8.99 -4.22
N GLY A 279 24.75 -9.44 -3.98
CA GLY A 279 25.01 -10.69 -3.26
C GLY A 279 24.41 -11.92 -3.95
N ASN A 280 23.56 -12.65 -3.23
CA ASN A 280 22.79 -13.80 -3.74
C ASN A 280 21.47 -13.41 -4.42
N LYS A 281 21.23 -12.11 -4.64
CA LYS A 281 20.03 -11.60 -5.29
C LYS A 281 20.36 -11.09 -6.68
N PHE A 282 19.40 -11.24 -7.59
CA PHE A 282 19.35 -10.50 -8.83
C PHE A 282 18.08 -9.64 -8.84
N LYS A 283 18.23 -8.37 -9.17
CA LYS A 283 17.14 -7.38 -9.14
C LYS A 283 16.84 -7.00 -10.59
N TYR A 284 15.78 -7.60 -11.13
CA TYR A 284 15.35 -7.40 -12.51
C TYR A 284 14.56 -6.09 -12.64
N LEU A 285 14.74 -5.41 -13.76
CA LEU A 285 14.11 -4.13 -14.06
C LEU A 285 12.91 -4.32 -15.00
N PHE A 286 11.78 -3.77 -14.61
CA PHE A 286 10.54 -3.79 -15.38
C PHE A 286 10.08 -2.37 -15.65
N ALA A 287 9.52 -2.14 -16.83
CA ALA A 287 8.95 -0.86 -17.21
C ALA A 287 7.83 -0.47 -16.25
N ALA A 288 7.77 0.83 -15.92
CA ALA A 288 6.59 1.41 -15.30
C ALA A 288 5.34 1.07 -16.15
N PRO A 289 4.29 0.48 -15.54
CA PRO A 289 3.06 0.17 -16.27
C PRO A 289 2.32 1.47 -16.61
N ASN A 290 1.79 1.55 -17.83
CA ASN A 290 0.88 2.61 -18.22
C ASN A 290 -0.54 2.28 -17.70
N SER A 291 -0.73 2.31 -16.38
CA SER A 291 -2.05 2.07 -15.78
C SER A 291 -2.94 3.28 -16.06
N PRO A 292 -4.07 3.11 -16.79
CA PRO A 292 -5.05 4.19 -16.93
C PRO A 292 -5.79 4.44 -15.62
N PHE A 293 -5.68 3.52 -14.67
CA PHE A 293 -6.26 3.63 -13.35
C PHE A 293 -5.30 4.37 -12.43
N PRO A 294 -5.78 5.32 -11.62
CA PRO A 294 -4.96 5.87 -10.56
C PRO A 294 -4.45 4.74 -9.64
N PRO A 295 -3.47 5.05 -8.76
CA PRO A 295 -3.30 4.34 -7.48
C PRO A 295 -4.63 3.82 -6.96
N ALA A 296 -4.73 2.66 -6.30
CA ALA A 296 -6.01 2.18 -5.79
C ALA A 296 -6.59 3.18 -4.76
N THR A 297 -7.24 4.26 -5.19
CA THR A 297 -7.53 5.44 -4.39
C THR A 297 -8.83 5.30 -3.63
N ILE A 298 -9.60 4.25 -3.94
CA ILE A 298 -10.75 3.64 -3.24
C ILE A 298 -11.33 2.62 -4.27
N GLY A 299 -11.90 1.51 -3.80
CA GLY A 299 -12.70 0.52 -4.54
C GLY A 299 -12.47 0.38 -6.07
N ARG A 300 -11.88 -0.74 -6.53
CA ARG A 300 -12.28 -1.27 -7.85
C ARG A 300 -13.66 -1.92 -7.74
N CYS A 301 -14.66 -1.05 -7.82
CA CYS A 301 -16.03 -1.27 -8.27
C CYS A 301 -16.35 -0.07 -9.18
N GLY A 302 -16.90 -0.34 -10.36
CA GLY A 302 -17.54 0.68 -11.19
C GLY A 302 -16.61 1.80 -11.68
N VAL A 303 -15.86 1.53 -12.75
CA VAL A 303 -15.98 2.48 -13.87
C VAL A 303 -17.50 2.60 -14.11
N GLU A 304 -18.05 3.77 -14.41
CA GLU A 304 -19.31 3.71 -15.17
C GLU A 304 -19.03 2.74 -16.32
N ALA A 305 -19.66 1.57 -16.29
CA ALA A 305 -19.93 0.94 -17.57
C ALA A 305 -20.67 2.06 -18.31
N ILE A 306 -20.15 2.43 -19.47
CA ILE A 306 -21.01 3.05 -20.46
C ILE A 306 -22.35 2.30 -20.46
#